data_AF-A0A428VVQ3-F1
#
_entry.id   AF-A0A428VVQ3-F1
#
_cell.length_a   1.000
_cell.length_b   1.000
_cell.length_c   1.000
_cell.angle_alpha   90.00
_cell.angle_beta   90.00
_cell.angle_gamma   90.00
#
_symmetry.space_group_name_H-M   'P 1'
#
loop_
_entity.id
_entity.type
_entity.pdbx_description
1 polymer ?
#
loop_
_entity_poly.entity_id
_entity_poly.type
_entity_poly.pdbx_seq_one_letter_code
_entity_poly.pdbx_strand_id
1 'polypeptide(L)'
;MPDHDDVDYAKRLGAAIRNHRMSQGMSLRALAKELHLSGHGSLVDYELGRRIPPQNLVEGCERVFRISDGALRNLREKALTERADLSTERLLRPPEPETTTAPAVTAGPAVTAGPVRRWTPRRRLVVVAAAVVVLAGLAAGVWRWSSPGTATPSLAASPPVRFGFEDGIERWSPLWGGPRIRYDVSATTAYEGKQSLQITTTGFSNMTDKSLGTTHGLETLRPGMKVTCYLRVPLPERASVRFFAYDSKSHRFWALETPEGGEAQLPSDTAWKRYDWTVPNIDLVHAIGIEIYQFTDDPVILWLDAVGW
;
A
#
# COMPACT_ATOMS: atom_id res chain seq x y z
N MET A 1 -13.09 20.61 11.97
CA MET A 1 -11.89 19.98 12.55
C MET A 1 -11.80 18.62 11.89
N PRO A 2 -10.73 18.30 11.14
CA PRO A 2 -10.61 17.01 10.48
C PRO A 2 -10.70 15.91 11.54
N ASP A 3 -11.50 14.89 11.26
CA ASP A 3 -11.66 13.73 12.13
C ASP A 3 -10.29 13.02 12.17
N HIS A 4 -9.61 13.04 13.32
CA HIS A 4 -8.25 12.47 13.47
C HIS A 4 -8.21 10.94 13.30
N ASP A 5 -9.34 10.31 12.97
CA ASP A 5 -9.44 8.89 12.69
C ASP A 5 -8.92 8.51 11.28
N ASP A 6 -8.76 9.46 10.34
CA ASP A 6 -8.45 9.15 8.92
C ASP A 6 -6.94 9.23 8.53
N VAL A 7 -6.06 9.65 9.44
CA VAL A 7 -4.60 9.53 9.26
C VAL A 7 -3.98 9.03 10.55
N ASP A 8 -3.56 7.76 10.56
CA ASP A 8 -2.77 7.17 11.63
C ASP A 8 -1.50 6.62 10.98
N TYR A 9 -0.50 7.48 10.85
CA TYR A 9 0.77 7.13 10.19
C TYR A 9 1.50 6.02 10.96
N ALA A 10 1.26 5.88 12.27
CA ALA A 10 1.81 4.78 13.06
C ALA A 10 1.21 3.43 12.63
N LYS A 11 -0.11 3.35 12.40
CA LYS A 11 -0.76 2.15 11.81
C LYS A 11 -0.26 1.86 10.40
N ARG A 12 -0.08 2.88 9.55
CA ARG A 12 0.43 2.70 8.18
C ARG A 12 1.86 2.16 8.18
N LEU A 13 2.74 2.70 9.02
CA LEU A 13 4.08 2.20 9.22
C LEU A 13 4.07 0.74 9.69
N GLY A 14 3.24 0.42 10.68
CA GLY A 14 3.07 -0.94 11.19
C GLY A 14 2.61 -1.93 10.10
N ALA A 15 1.61 -1.53 9.31
CA ALA A 15 1.09 -2.31 8.20
C ALA A 15 2.15 -2.53 7.11
N ALA A 16 2.95 -1.51 6.77
CA ALA A 16 4.03 -1.63 5.80
C ALA A 16 5.09 -2.64 6.27
N ILE A 17 5.55 -2.55 7.52
CA ILE A 17 6.50 -3.51 8.11
C ILE A 17 5.93 -4.93 8.05
N ARG A 18 4.66 -5.11 8.44
CA ARG A 18 3.98 -6.40 8.40
C ARG A 18 3.89 -6.96 6.98
N ASN A 19 3.49 -6.14 6.00
CA ASN A 19 3.34 -6.56 4.62
C ASN A 19 4.67 -7.01 4.02
N HIS A 20 5.75 -6.25 4.23
CA HIS A 20 7.08 -6.66 3.79
C HIS A 20 7.52 -7.96 4.45
N ARG A 21 7.37 -8.09 5.77
CA ARG A 21 7.68 -9.32 6.50
C ARG A 21 6.92 -10.52 5.93
N MET A 22 5.61 -10.39 5.70
CA MET A 22 4.76 -11.45 5.16
C MET A 22 5.12 -11.81 3.71
N SER A 23 5.42 -10.82 2.87
CA SER A 23 5.84 -11.04 1.48
C SER A 23 7.15 -11.83 1.36
N GLN A 24 8.02 -11.73 2.37
CA GLN A 24 9.25 -12.51 2.46
C GLN A 24 9.09 -13.83 3.22
N GLY A 25 7.86 -14.23 3.58
CA GLY A 25 7.58 -15.45 4.33
C GLY A 25 8.18 -15.48 5.75
N MET A 26 8.55 -14.33 6.31
CA MET A 26 9.21 -14.26 7.60
C MET A 26 8.21 -14.30 8.76
N SER A 27 8.51 -15.14 9.76
CA SER A 27 7.84 -15.04 11.06
C SER A 27 8.35 -13.83 11.85
N LEU A 28 7.56 -13.35 12.82
CA LEU A 28 8.01 -12.29 13.75
C LEU A 28 9.29 -12.68 14.51
N ARG A 29 9.44 -13.97 14.85
CA ARG A 29 10.65 -14.48 15.51
C ARG A 29 11.85 -14.44 14.57
N ALA A 30 11.66 -14.73 13.29
CA ALA A 30 12.72 -14.61 12.28
C ALA A 30 13.14 -13.15 12.10
N LEU A 31 12.19 -12.23 11.95
CA LEU A 31 12.48 -10.80 11.85
C LEU A 31 13.22 -10.28 13.10
N ALA A 32 12.77 -10.66 14.30
CA ALA A 32 13.45 -10.27 15.54
C ALA A 32 14.91 -10.76 15.58
N LYS A 33 15.18 -11.97 15.08
CA LYS A 33 16.55 -12.51 15.00
C LYS A 33 17.42 -11.71 14.03
N GLU A 34 16.89 -11.37 12.85
CA GLU A 34 17.61 -10.57 11.84
C GLU A 34 17.88 -9.13 12.34
N LEU A 35 16.97 -8.57 13.13
CA LEU A 35 17.12 -7.25 13.76
C LEU A 35 17.97 -7.29 15.05
N HIS A 36 18.53 -8.44 15.40
CA HIS A 36 19.29 -8.67 16.64
C HIS A 36 18.53 -8.27 17.92
N LEU A 37 17.22 -8.46 17.93
CA LEU A 37 16.36 -8.19 19.09
C LEU A 37 16.28 -9.42 20.00
N SER A 38 16.33 -9.20 21.31
CA SER A 38 16.20 -10.28 22.32
C SER A 38 14.79 -10.86 22.41
N GLY A 39 13.77 -10.14 21.91
CA GLY A 39 12.37 -10.55 21.92
C GLY A 39 11.57 -9.99 20.75
N HIS A 40 10.45 -10.63 20.43
CA HIS A 40 9.56 -10.28 19.31
C HIS A 40 8.26 -9.60 19.75
N GLY A 41 8.03 -9.43 21.07
CA GLY A 41 6.81 -8.82 21.61
C GLY A 41 6.63 -7.36 21.20
N SER A 42 7.71 -6.58 21.21
CA SER A 42 7.69 -5.17 20.78
C SER A 42 7.38 -5.01 19.29
N LEU A 43 7.77 -5.98 18.44
CA LEU A 43 7.46 -5.96 17.01
C LEU A 43 5.95 -6.07 16.75
N VAL A 44 5.22 -6.82 17.57
CA VAL A 44 3.75 -6.89 17.47
C VAL A 44 3.11 -5.53 17.70
N ASP A 45 3.58 -4.79 18.72
CA ASP A 45 3.07 -3.45 19.01
C ASP A 45 3.37 -2.46 17.87
N TYR A 46 4.53 -2.60 17.22
CA TYR A 46 4.88 -1.79 16.07
C TYR A 46 4.03 -2.13 14.84
N GLU A 47 3.85 -3.42 14.52
CA GLU A 47 3.02 -3.85 13.36
C GLU A 47 1.54 -3.47 13.52
N LEU A 48 1.05 -3.38 14.75
CA LEU A 48 -0.31 -2.94 15.06
C LEU A 48 -0.45 -1.40 15.17
N GLY A 49 0.64 -0.65 14.99
CA GLY A 49 0.63 0.81 15.13
C GLY A 49 0.43 1.32 16.57
N ARG A 50 0.50 0.44 17.57
CA ARG A 50 0.32 0.82 18.99
C ARG A 50 1.49 1.66 19.51
N ARG A 51 2.68 1.46 18.93
CA ARG A 51 3.90 2.21 19.22
C ARG A 51 4.59 2.57 17.91
N ILE A 52 5.26 3.71 17.89
CA ILE A 52 6.13 4.09 16.77
C ILE A 52 7.49 3.44 17.01
N PRO A 53 8.02 2.63 16.07
CA PRO A 53 9.33 2.00 16.21
C PRO A 53 10.47 3.03 16.28
N PRO A 54 11.54 2.75 17.03
CA PRO A 54 12.72 3.63 17.08
C PRO A 54 13.45 3.60 15.72
N GLN A 55 14.20 4.66 15.42
CA GLN A 55 14.82 4.85 14.10
C GLN A 55 15.74 3.69 13.70
N ASN A 56 16.60 3.22 14.61
CA ASN A 56 17.50 2.10 14.38
C ASN A 56 16.77 0.79 14.00
N LEU A 57 15.56 0.58 14.54
CA LEU A 57 14.74 -0.58 14.19
C LEU A 57 14.18 -0.43 12.77
N VAL A 58 13.71 0.76 12.41
CA VAL A 58 13.21 1.03 11.06
C VAL A 58 14.32 0.88 10.02
N GLU A 59 15.52 1.38 10.30
CA GLU A 59 16.71 1.19 9.44
C GLU A 59 17.10 -0.28 9.33
N GLY A 60 16.99 -1.03 10.42
CA GLY A 60 17.17 -2.48 10.41
C GLY A 60 16.15 -3.17 9.50
N CYS A 61 14.87 -2.81 9.61
CA CYS A 61 13.80 -3.34 8.76
C CYS A 61 14.04 -3.04 7.29
N GLU A 62 14.40 -1.80 6.93
CA GLU A 62 14.74 -1.42 5.55
C GLU A 62 15.88 -2.27 5.00
N ARG A 63 16.93 -2.50 5.80
CA ARG A 63 18.06 -3.35 5.41
C ARG A 63 17.65 -4.81 5.20
N VAL A 64 16.88 -5.38 6.13
CA VAL A 64 16.39 -6.77 6.04
C VAL A 64 15.46 -6.95 4.83
N PHE A 65 14.57 -5.98 4.60
CA PHE A 65 13.62 -6.00 3.49
C PHE A 65 14.22 -5.55 2.14
N ARG A 66 15.49 -5.10 2.13
CA ARG A 66 16.21 -4.57 0.95
C ARG A 66 15.48 -3.36 0.33
N ILE A 67 14.97 -2.49 1.18
CA ILE A 67 14.35 -1.22 0.83
C ILE A 67 15.43 -0.14 0.91
N SER A 68 15.85 0.42 -0.23
CA SER A 68 16.94 1.41 -0.28
C SER A 68 16.46 2.86 -0.32
N ASP A 69 15.15 3.07 -0.41
CA ASP A 69 14.53 4.34 -0.74
C ASP A 69 14.11 5.16 0.49
N GLY A 70 14.27 4.62 1.70
CA GLY A 70 13.92 5.29 2.96
C GLY A 70 12.42 5.34 3.27
N ALA A 71 11.59 4.56 2.55
CA ALA A 71 10.14 4.64 2.68
C ALA A 71 9.62 4.43 4.11
N LEU A 72 10.22 3.50 4.89
CA LEU A 72 9.77 3.23 6.25
C LEU A 72 10.22 4.35 7.22
N ARG A 73 11.41 4.93 7.00
CA ARG A 73 11.88 6.10 7.75
C ARG A 73 10.99 7.31 7.51
N ASN A 74 10.56 7.54 6.28
CA ASN A 74 9.64 8.62 5.94
C ASN A 74 8.28 8.44 6.63
N LEU A 75 7.73 7.21 6.62
CA LEU A 75 6.50 6.90 7.37
C LEU A 75 6.65 7.11 8.87
N ARG A 76 7.83 6.80 9.44
CA ARG A 76 8.12 7.06 10.85
C ARG A 76 8.16 8.54 11.17
N GLU A 77 8.79 9.35 10.34
CA GLU A 77 8.84 10.81 10.53
C GLU A 77 7.42 11.39 10.53
N LYS A 78 6.59 11.02 9.56
CA LYS A 78 5.18 11.43 9.51
C LYS A 78 4.40 11.03 10.76
N ALA A 79 4.62 9.81 11.27
CA ALA A 79 4.00 9.34 12.51
C ALA A 79 4.44 10.12 13.75
N LEU A 80 5.70 10.57 13.79
CA LEU A 80 6.20 11.38 14.90
C LEU A 80 5.63 12.80 14.86
N THR A 81 5.57 13.42 13.68
CA THR A 81 4.96 14.74 13.49
C THR A 81 3.50 14.74 13.92
N GLU A 82 2.71 13.79 13.41
CA GLU A 82 1.29 13.62 13.79
C GLU A 82 1.11 13.45 15.30
N ARG A 83 1.97 12.66 15.95
CA ARG A 83 1.91 12.48 17.40
C ARG A 83 2.28 13.74 18.17
N ALA A 84 3.21 14.54 17.66
CA ALA A 84 3.60 15.82 18.25
C ALA A 84 2.47 16.85 18.12
N ASP A 85 1.80 16.89 16.98
CA ASP A 85 0.66 17.76 16.71
C ASP A 85 -0.51 17.44 17.66
N LEU A 86 -0.90 16.17 17.77
CA LEU A 86 -1.94 15.72 18.71
C LEU A 86 -1.58 16.04 20.17
N SER A 87 -0.31 15.92 20.55
CA SER A 87 0.14 16.30 21.89
C SER A 87 0.01 17.80 22.12
N THR A 88 0.32 18.61 21.12
CA THR A 88 0.24 20.07 21.18
C THR A 88 -1.22 20.52 21.26
N GLU A 89 -2.09 19.95 20.43
CA GLU A 89 -3.53 20.22 20.48
C GLU A 89 -4.15 19.87 21.84
N ARG A 90 -3.75 18.76 22.45
CA ARG A 90 -4.22 18.40 23.81
C ARG A 90 -3.78 19.39 24.87
N LEU A 91 -2.58 19.96 24.75
CA LEU A 91 -2.06 20.97 25.68
C LEU A 91 -2.73 22.34 25.47
N LEU A 92 -3.06 22.67 24.23
CA LEU A 92 -3.73 23.93 23.87
C LEU A 92 -5.24 23.88 24.06
N ARG A 93 -5.83 22.67 24.19
CA ARG A 93 -7.25 22.49 24.46
C ARG A 93 -7.58 23.17 25.80
N PRO A 94 -8.50 24.15 25.83
CA PRO A 94 -8.96 24.73 27.09
C PRO A 94 -9.45 23.63 28.02
N PRO A 95 -9.17 23.70 29.33
CA PRO A 95 -9.72 22.74 30.28
C PRO A 95 -11.24 22.75 30.13
N GLU A 96 -11.81 21.60 29.75
CA GLU A 96 -13.25 21.44 29.78
C GLU A 96 -13.74 21.77 31.18
N PRO A 97 -14.85 22.52 31.33
CA PRO A 97 -15.41 22.78 32.64
C PRO A 97 -15.72 21.44 33.29
N GLU A 98 -14.95 21.11 34.34
CA GLU A 98 -15.13 19.89 35.11
C GLU A 98 -16.59 19.82 35.55
N THR A 99 -17.34 18.90 34.94
CA THR A 99 -18.69 18.61 35.39
C THR A 99 -18.52 17.84 36.69
N THR A 100 -18.45 18.56 37.80
CA THR A 100 -18.40 18.07 39.18
C THR A 100 -19.60 17.15 39.42
N THR A 101 -19.45 15.88 39.06
CA THR A 101 -20.36 14.82 39.48
C THR A 101 -19.70 14.22 40.70
N ALA A 102 -20.13 14.70 41.87
CA ALA A 102 -19.72 14.21 43.16
C ALA A 102 -19.93 12.68 43.25
N PRO A 103 -18.99 11.93 43.85
CA PRO A 103 -19.15 10.49 44.00
C PRO A 103 -20.20 10.20 45.08
N ALA A 104 -21.32 9.61 44.66
CA ALA A 104 -22.28 9.00 45.57
C ALA A 104 -21.65 7.77 46.22
N VAL A 105 -21.15 7.96 47.44
CA VAL A 105 -20.80 6.89 48.37
C VAL A 105 -22.05 6.06 48.64
N THR A 106 -22.09 4.82 48.13
CA THR A 106 -23.02 3.80 48.62
C THR A 106 -22.21 2.62 49.12
N ALA A 107 -22.20 2.48 50.43
CA ALA A 107 -21.72 1.31 51.15
C ALA A 107 -22.73 0.16 51.05
N GLY A 108 -22.25 -1.07 50.89
CA GLY A 108 -23.07 -2.29 51.04
C GLY A 108 -22.33 -3.56 50.63
N PRO A 109 -22.61 -4.73 51.25
CA PRO A 109 -21.56 -5.52 51.89
C PRO A 109 -21.19 -6.86 51.22
N ALA A 110 -20.14 -7.45 51.80
CA ALA A 110 -19.54 -8.78 51.63
C ALA A 110 -20.45 -9.92 51.15
N VAL A 111 -20.00 -10.66 50.13
CA VAL A 111 -20.47 -12.02 49.81
C VAL A 111 -19.30 -12.86 49.24
N THR A 112 -18.85 -13.78 50.10
CA THR A 112 -18.30 -15.15 49.90
C THR A 112 -17.39 -15.51 48.70
N ALA A 113 -16.26 -16.11 49.10
CA ALA A 113 -15.39 -16.96 48.30
C ALA A 113 -16.11 -18.17 47.67
N GLY A 114 -15.73 -18.50 46.43
CA GLY A 114 -16.15 -19.69 45.67
C GLY A 114 -15.15 -20.01 44.55
N PRO A 115 -15.11 -21.25 44.01
CA PRO A 115 -13.90 -22.06 44.03
C PRO A 115 -12.99 -22.00 42.79
N VAL A 116 -11.77 -22.46 43.02
CA VAL A 116 -10.64 -22.68 42.09
C VAL A 116 -11.08 -23.50 40.87
N ARG A 117 -10.99 -22.91 39.67
CA ARG A 117 -11.29 -23.60 38.41
C ARG A 117 -10.07 -24.41 37.96
N ARG A 118 -10.08 -25.71 38.29
CA ARG A 118 -9.13 -26.73 37.81
C ARG A 118 -9.13 -26.80 36.28
N TRP A 119 -8.00 -26.47 35.67
CA TRP A 119 -7.71 -26.82 34.28
C TRP A 119 -7.37 -28.33 34.19
N THR A 120 -8.18 -29.07 33.46
CA THR A 120 -7.88 -30.45 33.06
C THR A 120 -7.29 -30.47 31.65
N PRO A 121 -6.26 -31.29 31.37
CA PRO A 121 -5.75 -31.51 30.02
C PRO A 121 -6.42 -32.75 29.40
N ARG A 122 -6.94 -32.63 28.17
CA ARG A 122 -7.23 -33.78 27.28
C ARG A 122 -6.82 -33.36 25.86
N ARG A 123 -5.66 -33.83 25.38
CA ARG A 123 -5.40 -35.09 24.65
C ARG A 123 -6.15 -35.21 23.30
N ARG A 124 -5.39 -34.91 22.24
CA ARG A 124 -5.11 -35.66 20.99
C ARG A 124 -6.23 -36.38 20.22
N LEU A 125 -6.27 -36.07 18.91
CA LEU A 125 -6.46 -36.94 17.72
C LEU A 125 -5.95 -36.08 16.53
N VAL A 126 -4.83 -36.32 15.85
CA VAL A 126 -4.44 -37.40 14.90
C VAL A 126 -5.56 -37.82 13.95
N VAL A 127 -5.53 -37.30 12.72
CA VAL A 127 -5.90 -38.03 11.50
C VAL A 127 -4.85 -37.74 10.42
N VAL A 128 -4.57 -38.80 9.67
CA VAL A 128 -3.44 -39.10 8.79
C VAL A 128 -3.90 -39.05 7.32
N ALA A 129 -2.94 -38.74 6.43
CA ALA A 129 -2.87 -39.06 4.98
C ALA A 129 -3.91 -38.39 4.03
N ALA A 130 -3.61 -38.14 2.75
CA ALA A 130 -2.70 -38.82 1.84
C ALA A 130 -2.12 -37.90 0.75
N ALA A 131 -0.96 -38.30 0.26
CA ALA A 131 -0.32 -37.79 -0.95
C ALA A 131 -0.97 -38.38 -2.21
N VAL A 132 -0.98 -37.61 -3.30
CA VAL A 132 -0.91 -38.16 -4.66
C VAL A 132 0.12 -37.34 -5.45
N VAL A 133 1.20 -38.02 -5.82
CA VAL A 133 2.16 -37.65 -6.87
C VAL A 133 1.66 -38.29 -8.16
N VAL A 134 1.57 -37.53 -9.25
CA VAL A 134 1.78 -38.07 -10.60
C VAL A 134 2.67 -37.11 -11.39
N LEU A 135 3.66 -37.76 -12.00
CA LEU A 135 4.80 -37.28 -12.75
C LEU A 135 4.48 -37.03 -14.24
N ALA A 136 5.41 -36.29 -14.85
CA ALA A 136 5.99 -36.47 -16.17
C ALA A 136 5.32 -35.84 -17.40
N GLY A 137 6.15 -35.09 -18.12
CA GLY A 137 5.94 -34.61 -19.48
C GLY A 137 7.17 -33.87 -20.01
N LEU A 138 8.35 -34.51 -19.96
CA LEU A 138 9.55 -34.06 -20.66
C LEU A 138 9.33 -34.18 -22.17
N ALA A 139 9.38 -33.05 -22.89
CA ALA A 139 9.60 -33.03 -24.32
C ALA A 139 10.94 -32.35 -24.59
N ALA A 140 11.94 -33.18 -24.84
CA ALA A 140 13.22 -32.78 -25.39
C ALA A 140 13.02 -32.40 -26.86
N GLY A 141 13.08 -31.10 -27.15
CA GLY A 141 13.17 -30.55 -28.50
C GLY A 141 14.57 -29.99 -28.73
N VAL A 142 15.43 -30.79 -29.33
CA VAL A 142 16.77 -30.40 -29.82
C VAL A 142 16.60 -29.29 -30.86
N TRP A 143 17.02 -28.06 -30.53
CA TRP A 143 17.21 -27.01 -31.52
C TRP A 143 18.68 -26.56 -31.55
N ARG A 144 19.18 -26.52 -32.78
CA ARG A 144 20.58 -26.37 -33.19
C ARG A 144 21.26 -25.16 -32.56
N TRP A 145 22.44 -25.40 -31.97
CA TRP A 145 23.46 -24.38 -31.81
C TRP A 145 23.93 -23.86 -33.17
N SER A 146 23.73 -22.57 -33.38
CA SER A 146 24.50 -21.75 -34.31
C SER A 146 25.23 -20.72 -33.44
N SER A 147 26.56 -20.72 -33.45
CA SER A 147 27.38 -19.66 -32.85
C SER A 147 28.03 -18.84 -33.99
N PRO A 148 28.58 -17.66 -33.73
CA PRO A 148 27.85 -16.40 -33.77
C PRO A 148 28.43 -15.47 -34.86
N GLY A 149 27.56 -14.76 -35.57
CA GLY A 149 27.98 -13.55 -36.27
C GLY A 149 28.38 -12.51 -35.23
N THR A 150 29.56 -11.92 -35.39
CA THR A 150 30.06 -10.82 -34.57
C THR A 150 29.21 -9.57 -34.81
N ALA A 151 28.04 -9.52 -34.17
CA ALA A 151 27.24 -8.31 -34.08
C ALA A 151 27.87 -7.43 -32.99
N THR A 152 28.37 -6.27 -33.40
CA THR A 152 28.67 -5.15 -32.53
C THR A 152 27.51 -4.97 -31.53
N PRO A 153 27.74 -4.87 -30.22
CA PRO A 153 26.67 -4.59 -29.28
C PRO A 153 26.15 -3.17 -29.58
N SER A 154 25.09 -3.11 -30.39
CA SER A 154 24.16 -1.99 -30.33
C SER A 154 23.68 -1.96 -28.89
N LEU A 155 23.88 -0.83 -28.21
CA LEU A 155 23.18 -0.51 -26.97
C LEU A 155 21.68 -0.58 -27.29
N ALA A 156 21.11 -1.78 -27.24
CA ALA A 156 19.68 -1.98 -27.36
C ALA A 156 19.08 -1.17 -26.21
N ALA A 157 18.32 -0.14 -26.57
CA ALA A 157 17.53 0.59 -25.60
C ALA A 157 16.79 -0.43 -24.75
N SER A 158 16.93 -0.33 -23.42
CA SER A 158 16.16 -1.17 -22.51
C SER A 158 14.69 -1.10 -22.92
N PRO A 159 13.97 -2.23 -22.95
CA PRO A 159 12.56 -2.20 -23.28
C PRO A 159 11.85 -1.21 -22.35
N PRO A 160 10.88 -0.44 -22.87
CA PRO A 160 10.12 0.51 -22.06
C PRO A 160 9.49 -0.22 -20.87
N VAL A 161 9.48 0.43 -19.71
CA VAL A 161 8.85 -0.15 -18.52
C VAL A 161 7.36 -0.20 -18.77
N ARG A 162 6.75 -1.35 -18.48
CA ARG A 162 5.33 -1.60 -18.74
C ARG A 162 4.72 -2.41 -17.61
N PHE A 163 3.62 -1.91 -17.08
CA PHE A 163 2.76 -2.62 -16.15
C PHE A 163 1.49 -3.04 -16.87
N GLY A 164 1.38 -4.34 -17.16
CA GLY A 164 0.21 -4.97 -17.78
C GLY A 164 -0.59 -5.83 -16.78
N PHE A 165 -0.11 -5.94 -15.53
CA PHE A 165 -0.77 -6.70 -14.46
C PHE A 165 -0.95 -8.20 -14.73
N GLU A 166 -0.12 -8.77 -15.61
CA GLU A 166 -0.16 -10.20 -15.97
C GLU A 166 0.45 -11.10 -14.90
N ASP A 167 1.30 -10.52 -14.04
CA ASP A 167 1.96 -11.20 -12.93
C ASP A 167 1.44 -10.68 -11.57
N GLY A 168 0.14 -10.37 -11.51
CA GLY A 168 -0.52 -9.86 -10.30
C GLY A 168 -0.54 -8.33 -10.24
N ILE A 169 -0.61 -7.77 -9.03
CA ILE A 169 -0.75 -6.31 -8.83
C ILE A 169 0.52 -5.51 -9.14
N GLU A 170 1.63 -6.16 -9.48
CA GLU A 170 2.91 -5.53 -9.86
C GLU A 170 3.39 -4.42 -8.90
N ARG A 171 3.15 -4.64 -7.60
CA ARG A 171 3.45 -3.74 -6.48
C ARG A 171 2.70 -2.41 -6.48
N TRP A 172 1.62 -2.30 -7.25
CA TRP A 172 0.66 -1.23 -7.07
C TRP A 172 -0.05 -1.39 -5.74
N SER A 173 -0.15 -0.29 -4.99
CA SER A 173 -0.75 -0.29 -3.67
C SER A 173 -1.33 1.09 -3.33
N PRO A 174 -2.23 1.17 -2.32
CA PRO A 174 -2.75 2.42 -1.84
C PRO A 174 -1.65 3.29 -1.27
N LEU A 175 -1.53 4.52 -1.79
CA LEU A 175 -0.62 5.51 -1.22
C LEU A 175 -1.34 6.35 -0.15
N TRP A 176 -2.63 6.65 -0.35
CA TRP A 176 -3.55 7.17 0.66
C TRP A 176 -5.01 6.78 0.35
N GLY A 177 -5.94 7.08 1.27
CA GLY A 177 -7.36 6.69 1.18
C GLY A 177 -7.76 5.48 2.04
N GLY A 178 -6.78 4.79 2.63
CA GLY A 178 -7.00 3.78 3.68
C GLY A 178 -7.99 2.68 3.27
N PRO A 179 -9.03 2.37 4.08
CA PRO A 179 -9.96 1.28 3.80
C PRO A 179 -10.97 1.60 2.67
N ARG A 180 -10.99 2.84 2.18
CA ARG A 180 -11.91 3.31 1.14
C ARG A 180 -11.45 3.01 -0.28
N ILE A 181 -10.33 2.31 -0.42
CA ILE A 181 -9.82 1.82 -1.70
C ILE A 181 -9.57 0.30 -1.60
N ARG A 182 -10.16 -0.43 -2.53
CA ARG A 182 -9.91 -1.86 -2.77
C ARG A 182 -9.36 -2.01 -4.16
N TYR A 183 -8.45 -2.97 -4.32
CA TYR A 183 -7.80 -3.21 -5.59
C TYR A 183 -7.44 -4.69 -5.69
N ASP A 184 -7.59 -5.23 -6.89
CA ASP A 184 -7.20 -6.61 -7.20
C ASP A 184 -7.02 -6.74 -8.72
N VAL A 185 -6.33 -7.78 -9.15
CA VAL A 185 -6.23 -8.08 -10.58
C VAL A 185 -7.53 -8.71 -11.06
N SER A 186 -8.02 -8.23 -12.19
CA SER A 186 -9.19 -8.77 -12.86
C SER A 186 -8.82 -9.42 -14.18
N ALA A 187 -9.30 -10.65 -14.38
CA ALA A 187 -9.20 -11.36 -15.66
C ALA A 187 -10.45 -11.19 -16.55
N THR A 188 -11.43 -10.37 -16.15
CA THR A 188 -12.68 -10.16 -16.91
C THR A 188 -12.55 -9.06 -17.96
N THR A 189 -11.53 -8.23 -17.84
CA THR A 189 -11.34 -7.03 -18.65
C THR A 189 -9.85 -6.71 -18.67
N ALA A 190 -9.32 -6.45 -19.86
CA ALA A 190 -7.94 -6.03 -20.07
C ALA A 190 -7.89 -5.13 -21.31
N TYR A 191 -6.95 -4.20 -21.35
CA TYR A 191 -6.60 -3.46 -22.55
C TYR A 191 -5.58 -4.25 -23.36
N GLU A 192 -4.54 -4.77 -22.68
CA GLU A 192 -3.56 -5.68 -23.25
C GLU A 192 -3.50 -6.98 -22.44
N GLY A 193 -3.02 -8.06 -23.05
CA GLY A 193 -2.90 -9.34 -22.35
C GLY A 193 -4.23 -9.94 -21.91
N LYS A 194 -4.30 -10.41 -20.66
CA LYS A 194 -5.42 -11.12 -20.06
C LYS A 194 -5.93 -10.47 -18.79
N GLN A 195 -5.16 -9.56 -18.20
CA GLN A 195 -5.42 -9.02 -16.88
C GLN A 195 -5.38 -7.49 -16.88
N SER A 196 -6.05 -6.89 -15.91
CA SER A 196 -5.89 -5.46 -15.59
C SER A 196 -6.08 -5.26 -14.08
N LEU A 197 -5.68 -4.08 -13.59
CA LEU A 197 -5.88 -3.73 -12.20
C LEU A 197 -7.27 -3.11 -12.00
N GLN A 198 -8.16 -3.83 -11.31
CA GLN A 198 -9.46 -3.29 -10.91
C GLN A 198 -9.31 -2.50 -9.62
N ILE A 199 -9.89 -1.31 -9.59
CA ILE A 199 -9.87 -0.40 -8.46
C ILE A 199 -11.32 -0.07 -8.10
N THR A 200 -11.66 -0.20 -6.82
CA THR A 200 -12.96 0.18 -6.28
C THR A 200 -12.78 1.17 -5.14
N THR A 201 -13.36 2.35 -5.28
CA THR A 201 -13.34 3.41 -4.26
C THR A 201 -14.72 3.65 -3.68
N THR A 202 -14.77 4.08 -2.42
CA THR A 202 -16.02 4.47 -1.74
C THR A 202 -15.92 5.82 -1.04
N GLY A 203 -17.06 6.50 -0.92
CA GLY A 203 -17.21 7.78 -0.21
C GLY A 203 -16.65 8.99 -0.95
N PHE A 204 -17.23 10.16 -0.68
CA PHE A 204 -16.82 11.43 -1.28
C PHE A 204 -15.34 11.78 -1.05
N SER A 205 -14.69 12.36 -2.05
CA SER A 205 -13.29 12.79 -1.95
C SER A 205 -13.10 14.11 -1.19
N ASN A 206 -14.15 14.92 -0.99
CA ASN A 206 -14.08 16.09 -0.09
C ASN A 206 -13.83 15.69 1.40
N MET A 207 -13.98 14.41 1.74
CA MET A 207 -13.64 13.86 3.06
C MET A 207 -12.22 13.27 3.08
N THR A 208 -11.89 12.47 2.06
CA THR A 208 -10.60 11.80 1.96
C THR A 208 -10.32 11.44 0.51
N ASP A 209 -9.28 12.02 -0.07
CA ASP A 209 -8.77 11.60 -1.36
C ASP A 209 -8.28 10.16 -1.30
N LYS A 210 -8.32 9.47 -2.44
CA LYS A 210 -7.98 8.04 -2.55
C LYS A 210 -7.01 7.89 -3.69
N SER A 211 -5.91 7.17 -3.47
CA SER A 211 -4.95 6.97 -4.54
C SER A 211 -4.34 5.59 -4.54
N LEU A 212 -3.95 5.19 -5.74
CA LEU A 212 -3.19 3.98 -5.99
C LEU A 212 -1.94 4.35 -6.78
N GLY A 213 -0.82 3.73 -6.46
CA GLY A 213 0.42 3.99 -7.15
C GLY A 213 1.46 2.92 -6.91
N THR A 214 2.64 3.13 -7.47
CA THR A 214 3.78 2.23 -7.32
C THR A 214 5.05 3.03 -7.04
N THR A 215 5.95 2.44 -6.26
CA THR A 215 7.33 2.90 -6.09
C THR A 215 8.32 2.00 -6.83
N HIS A 216 7.82 1.00 -7.56
CA HIS A 216 8.62 -0.01 -8.22
C HIS A 216 8.83 0.30 -9.70
N GLY A 217 9.98 -0.12 -10.24
CA GLY A 217 10.26 -0.06 -11.68
C GLY A 217 10.58 1.34 -12.19
N LEU A 218 10.70 2.36 -11.32
CA LEU A 218 10.83 3.77 -11.68
C LEU A 218 12.27 4.19 -12.01
N GLU A 219 13.22 3.27 -12.05
CA GLU A 219 14.66 3.57 -12.15
C GLU A 219 15.03 4.27 -13.46
N THR A 220 14.20 4.12 -14.51
CA THR A 220 14.37 4.78 -15.82
C THR A 220 13.49 6.00 -15.99
N LEU A 221 12.49 6.21 -15.12
CA LEU A 221 11.57 7.34 -15.25
C LEU A 221 12.24 8.64 -14.80
N ARG A 222 12.10 9.70 -15.58
CA ARG A 222 12.73 11.01 -15.34
C ARG A 222 11.70 12.13 -15.42
N PRO A 223 11.94 13.26 -14.74
CA PRO A 223 11.20 14.50 -14.95
C PRO A 223 11.08 14.84 -16.44
N GLY A 224 9.90 15.27 -16.88
CA GLY A 224 9.61 15.61 -18.27
C GLY A 224 9.31 14.42 -19.19
N MET A 225 9.52 13.17 -18.75
CA MET A 225 9.05 12.00 -19.51
C MET A 225 7.53 11.89 -19.48
N LYS A 226 6.96 11.24 -20.50
CA LYS A 226 5.53 10.95 -20.55
C LYS A 226 5.25 9.57 -19.97
N VAL A 227 4.26 9.50 -19.09
CA VAL A 227 3.65 8.26 -18.64
C VAL A 227 2.32 8.11 -19.37
N THR A 228 2.12 6.95 -19.97
CA THR A 228 0.87 6.57 -20.62
C THR A 228 0.18 5.49 -19.79
N CYS A 229 -1.13 5.58 -19.63
CA CYS A 229 -1.97 4.51 -19.09
C CYS A 229 -3.33 4.48 -19.77
N TYR A 230 -4.07 3.39 -19.53
CA TYR A 230 -5.41 3.21 -20.05
C TYR A 230 -6.38 3.00 -18.90
N LEU A 231 -7.49 3.74 -18.92
CA LEU A 231 -8.55 3.59 -17.93
C LEU A 231 -9.85 3.17 -18.61
N ARG A 232 -10.62 2.35 -17.91
CA ARG A 232 -11.98 1.94 -18.30
C ARG A 232 -12.89 1.99 -17.09
N VAL A 233 -14.16 2.33 -17.32
CA VAL A 233 -15.22 2.28 -16.32
C VAL A 233 -16.38 1.39 -16.83
N PRO A 234 -17.18 0.77 -15.94
CA PRO A 234 -18.27 -0.10 -16.37
C PRO A 234 -19.49 0.68 -16.87
N LEU A 235 -19.60 1.94 -16.45
CA LEU A 235 -20.61 2.91 -16.80
C LEU A 235 -20.06 4.32 -16.49
N PRO A 236 -20.71 5.40 -16.96
CA PRO A 236 -20.27 6.75 -16.62
C PRO A 236 -20.27 6.95 -15.10
N GLU A 237 -19.08 7.12 -14.53
CA GLU A 237 -18.89 7.29 -13.09
C GLU A 237 -18.90 8.77 -12.70
N ARG A 238 -19.43 9.07 -11.51
CA ARG A 238 -19.36 10.42 -10.93
C ARG A 238 -18.02 10.62 -10.20
N ALA A 239 -16.94 10.50 -10.96
CA ALA A 239 -15.58 10.70 -10.49
C ALA A 239 -14.67 11.20 -11.60
N SER A 240 -13.53 11.74 -11.20
CA SER A 240 -12.45 12.18 -12.05
C SER A 240 -11.12 11.67 -11.49
N VAL A 241 -10.03 11.86 -12.24
CA VAL A 241 -8.71 11.41 -11.83
C VAL A 241 -7.66 12.50 -11.94
N ARG A 242 -6.63 12.40 -11.10
CA ARG A 242 -5.41 13.21 -11.20
C ARG A 242 -4.20 12.30 -11.19
N PHE A 243 -3.15 12.71 -11.89
CA PHE A 243 -1.89 12.00 -11.93
C PHE A 243 -0.85 12.77 -11.14
N PHE A 244 0.04 12.05 -10.45
CA PHE A 244 1.07 12.67 -9.63
C PHE A 244 2.34 11.82 -9.59
N ALA A 245 3.42 12.47 -9.19
CA ALA A 245 4.66 11.82 -8.79
C ALA A 245 5.08 12.27 -7.39
N TYR A 246 5.88 11.43 -6.73
CA TYR A 246 6.61 11.79 -5.52
C TYR A 246 8.08 12.05 -5.81
N ASP A 247 8.61 13.10 -5.19
CA ASP A 247 10.04 13.41 -5.18
C ASP A 247 10.81 12.48 -4.22
N SER A 248 12.14 12.64 -4.13
CA SER A 248 12.98 11.84 -3.21
C SER A 248 12.59 11.97 -1.73
N LYS A 249 11.87 13.04 -1.37
CA LYS A 249 11.41 13.37 -0.02
C LYS A 249 9.94 13.02 0.20
N SER A 250 9.32 12.32 -0.75
CA SER A 250 7.90 11.95 -0.71
C SER A 250 6.94 13.15 -0.69
N HIS A 251 7.34 14.30 -1.24
CA HIS A 251 6.44 15.40 -1.55
C HIS A 251 5.66 15.12 -2.82
N ARG A 252 4.38 15.49 -2.81
CA ARG A 252 3.47 15.30 -3.94
C ARG A 252 3.60 16.42 -4.96
N PHE A 253 3.76 16.04 -6.23
CA PHE A 253 3.70 16.95 -7.36
C PHE A 253 2.68 16.45 -8.37
N TRP A 254 1.74 17.32 -8.72
CA TRP A 254 0.70 17.04 -9.71
C TRP A 254 1.26 17.11 -11.13
N ALA A 255 0.79 16.22 -12.00
CA ALA A 255 1.08 16.29 -13.43
C ALA A 255 0.54 17.59 -14.02
N LEU A 256 1.20 18.10 -15.07
CA LEU A 256 0.80 19.34 -15.74
C LEU A 256 -0.60 19.26 -16.35
N GLU A 257 -1.00 18.07 -16.78
CA GLU A 257 -2.29 17.79 -17.40
C GLU A 257 -3.43 17.71 -16.37
N THR A 258 -3.10 17.50 -15.09
CA THR A 258 -4.04 17.46 -13.96
C THR A 258 -3.46 18.23 -12.77
N PRO A 259 -3.30 19.56 -12.89
CA PRO A 259 -2.72 20.37 -11.83
C PRO A 259 -3.64 20.39 -10.60
N GLU A 260 -3.23 21.08 -9.53
CA GLU A 260 -4.11 21.25 -8.37
C GLU A 260 -5.42 21.95 -8.77
N GLY A 261 -6.56 21.32 -8.45
CA GLY A 261 -7.89 21.74 -8.91
C GLY A 261 -8.22 21.41 -10.37
N GLY A 262 -7.28 20.82 -11.12
CA GLY A 262 -7.46 20.32 -12.48
C GLY A 262 -7.58 18.79 -12.49
N GLU A 263 -8.63 18.29 -13.13
CA GLU A 263 -8.97 16.87 -13.11
C GLU A 263 -9.25 16.35 -14.51
N ALA A 264 -8.74 15.16 -14.81
CA ALA A 264 -9.06 14.47 -16.04
C ALA A 264 -10.36 13.68 -15.85
N GLN A 265 -11.31 13.88 -16.75
CA GLN A 265 -12.57 13.15 -16.74
C GLN A 265 -12.33 11.68 -17.06
N LEU A 266 -12.98 10.79 -16.30
CA LEU A 266 -13.07 9.36 -16.61
C LEU A 266 -13.74 9.13 -17.98
N PRO A 267 -13.59 7.93 -18.59
CA PRO A 267 -14.32 7.60 -19.82
C PRO A 267 -15.83 7.78 -19.62
N SER A 268 -16.51 8.32 -20.63
CA SER A 268 -17.97 8.51 -20.63
C SER A 268 -18.74 7.30 -21.13
N ASP A 269 -18.04 6.21 -21.45
CA ASP A 269 -18.58 4.95 -21.93
C ASP A 269 -17.73 3.79 -21.40
N THR A 270 -18.00 2.58 -21.89
CA THR A 270 -17.29 1.37 -21.46
C THR A 270 -16.02 1.10 -22.25
N ALA A 271 -15.58 2.01 -23.13
CA ALA A 271 -14.34 1.85 -23.86
C ALA A 271 -13.13 2.20 -23.00
N TRP A 272 -11.98 1.62 -23.35
CA TRP A 272 -10.70 2.04 -22.81
C TRP A 272 -10.34 3.43 -23.35
N LYS A 273 -9.99 4.35 -22.46
CA LYS A 273 -9.49 5.68 -22.81
C LYS A 273 -8.02 5.79 -22.41
N ARG A 274 -7.21 6.28 -23.34
CA ARG A 274 -5.80 6.58 -23.11
C ARG A 274 -5.63 7.89 -22.35
N TYR A 275 -4.73 7.89 -21.38
CA TYR A 275 -4.27 9.07 -20.67
C TYR A 275 -2.76 9.17 -20.81
N ASP A 276 -2.28 10.34 -21.22
CA ASP A 276 -0.88 10.67 -21.26
C ASP A 276 -0.65 11.84 -20.31
N TRP A 277 0.33 11.73 -19.44
CA TRP A 277 0.70 12.80 -18.52
C TRP A 277 2.21 12.92 -18.37
N THR A 278 2.67 14.12 -18.07
CA THR A 278 4.10 14.44 -18.02
C THR A 278 4.58 14.42 -16.57
N VAL A 279 5.68 13.71 -16.31
CA VAL A 279 6.30 13.68 -14.98
C VAL A 279 6.73 15.10 -14.59
N PRO A 280 6.29 15.62 -13.43
CA PRO A 280 6.63 16.96 -12.98
C PRO A 280 8.14 17.17 -12.84
N ASN A 281 8.56 18.44 -12.81
CA ASN A 281 9.97 18.80 -12.59
C ASN A 281 10.37 18.57 -11.11
N ILE A 282 10.84 17.37 -10.79
CA ILE A 282 11.27 16.92 -9.45
C ILE A 282 12.70 16.38 -9.49
N ASP A 283 13.32 16.18 -8.32
CA ASP A 283 14.72 15.72 -8.25
C ASP A 283 14.88 14.23 -8.63
N LEU A 284 13.95 13.39 -8.19
CA LEU A 284 13.90 11.95 -8.44
C LEU A 284 12.46 11.48 -8.39
N VAL A 285 12.05 10.61 -9.31
CA VAL A 285 10.74 9.97 -9.26
C VAL A 285 10.78 8.79 -8.28
N HIS A 286 10.24 8.99 -7.08
CA HIS A 286 10.19 7.97 -6.04
C HIS A 286 8.89 7.17 -6.06
N ALA A 287 7.80 7.78 -6.52
CA ALA A 287 6.52 7.11 -6.75
C ALA A 287 5.79 7.77 -7.90
N ILE A 288 4.92 7.03 -8.56
CA ILE A 288 3.86 7.58 -9.42
C ILE A 288 2.52 7.00 -9.00
N GLY A 289 1.44 7.72 -9.30
CA GLY A 289 0.11 7.18 -9.03
C GLY A 289 -1.01 7.99 -9.65
N ILE A 290 -2.21 7.48 -9.38
CA ILE A 290 -3.48 8.06 -9.75
C ILE A 290 -4.28 8.35 -8.48
N GLU A 291 -4.74 9.58 -8.35
CA GLU A 291 -5.74 9.98 -7.38
C GLU A 291 -7.13 9.93 -8.02
N ILE A 292 -8.09 9.40 -7.28
CA ILE A 292 -9.48 9.25 -7.70
C ILE A 292 -10.32 10.24 -6.89
N TYR A 293 -10.84 11.24 -7.60
CA TYR A 293 -11.67 12.28 -7.01
C TYR A 293 -13.16 11.99 -7.28
N GLN A 294 -13.86 11.58 -6.22
CA GLN A 294 -15.20 11.02 -6.28
C GLN A 294 -16.24 12.03 -5.76
N PHE A 295 -17.30 12.23 -6.53
CA PHE A 295 -18.40 13.18 -6.28
C PHE A 295 -19.71 12.48 -5.88
N THR A 296 -19.63 11.23 -5.41
CA THR A 296 -20.76 10.41 -5.01
C THR A 296 -20.38 9.57 -3.79
N ASP A 297 -21.36 9.05 -3.05
CA ASP A 297 -21.13 8.00 -2.04
C ASP A 297 -21.12 6.59 -2.64
N ASP A 298 -21.70 6.44 -3.83
CA ASP A 298 -21.75 5.15 -4.52
C ASP A 298 -20.33 4.63 -4.81
N PRO A 299 -20.11 3.30 -4.76
CA PRO A 299 -18.83 2.75 -5.14
C PRO A 299 -18.50 3.09 -6.59
N VAL A 300 -17.31 3.66 -6.82
CA VAL A 300 -16.78 3.90 -8.16
C VAL A 300 -15.84 2.75 -8.52
N ILE A 301 -16.04 2.16 -9.69
CA ILE A 301 -15.20 1.06 -10.20
C ILE A 301 -14.49 1.53 -11.46
N LEU A 302 -13.18 1.31 -11.52
CA LEU A 302 -12.41 1.53 -12.74
C LEU A 302 -11.34 0.46 -12.89
N TRP A 303 -10.94 0.21 -14.14
CA TRP A 303 -9.80 -0.62 -14.47
C TRP A 303 -8.67 0.25 -14.98
N LEU A 304 -7.46 -0.04 -14.49
CA LEU A 304 -6.20 0.54 -14.94
C LEU A 304 -5.40 -0.55 -15.64
N ASP A 305 -4.85 -0.23 -16.80
CA ASP A 305 -4.00 -1.14 -17.53
C ASP A 305 -2.90 -0.41 -18.30
N ALA A 306 -1.89 -1.18 -18.70
CA ALA A 306 -0.95 -0.83 -19.74
C ALA A 306 -0.19 0.47 -19.42
N VAL A 307 0.28 0.58 -18.17
CA VAL A 307 1.00 1.75 -17.66
C VAL A 307 2.46 1.69 -18.10
N GLY A 308 2.98 2.69 -18.78
CA GLY A 308 4.39 2.68 -19.20
C GLY A 308 4.93 4.04 -19.62
N TRP A 309 6.24 4.08 -19.89
CA TRP A 309 7.00 5.27 -20.30
C TRP A 309 8.29 4.91 -21.05
#